data_AF-A0A8S3UG48-F1
#
_entry.id   AF-A0A8S3UG48-F1
#
_cell.length_a   1.000
_cell.length_b   1.000
_cell.length_c   1.000
_cell.angle_alpha   90.00
_cell.angle_beta   90.00
_cell.angle_gamma   90.00
#
_symmetry.space_group_name_H-M   'P 1'
#
loop_
_entity.id
_entity.type
_entity.pdbx_description
1 polymer ?
#
loop_
_entity_poly.entity_id
_entity_poly.type
_entity_poly.pdbx_seq_one_letter_code
_entity_poly.pdbx_strand_id
1 'polypeptide(L)'
;MAFATKFCNLYSQNYQDFSQEGQQWIDAVRKCLQVSLVQTLRPYLSFTCKDVKRIAFDSHTPCYVKPIPESPSISVCNLDASDYFSVFWTIQSSLKTSTDSSLRTIRSMFETLKQCTVSFLPSFSFDGPVRLVKLKLKYLFIFGRRRRSNSDDKMKILNDFVDSMAYTLHWQENGVLWFSDPEINSNISASSETYIDIFLTDRNVYDLDAKNTTVPSNLNTTINELKKMTQTGDLNGNIGGFSIKILSSQGCLDASCDTLLFNVTANDNGMLL
;
A
#
# COMPACT_ATOMS: atom_id res chain seq x y z
N MET A 1 17.44 8.96 14.05
CA MET A 1 17.75 9.52 12.71
C MET A 1 18.06 8.46 11.64
N ALA A 2 18.40 7.22 12.00
CA ALA A 2 18.69 6.16 11.02
C ALA A 2 17.61 5.93 9.94
N PHE A 3 16.33 6.08 10.29
CA PHE A 3 15.20 5.89 9.37
C PHE A 3 15.25 6.83 8.15
N ALA A 4 15.36 8.15 8.36
CA ALA A 4 15.40 9.11 7.26
C ALA A 4 16.69 9.00 6.43
N THR A 5 17.83 8.72 7.09
CA THR A 5 19.12 8.53 6.42
C THR A 5 19.06 7.40 5.38
N LYS A 6 18.34 6.30 5.67
CA LYS A 6 18.13 5.20 4.71
C LYS A 6 17.56 5.72 3.38
N PHE A 7 16.42 6.42 3.42
CA PHE A 7 15.77 6.92 2.20
C PHE A 7 16.57 8.03 1.52
N CYS A 8 17.23 8.90 2.29
CA CYS A 8 18.17 9.86 1.71
C CYS A 8 19.23 9.14 0.87
N ASN A 9 19.83 8.07 1.39
CA ASN A 9 20.84 7.31 0.66
C ASN A 9 20.25 6.61 -0.57
N LEU A 10 19.11 5.92 -0.43
CA LEU A 10 18.47 5.19 -1.53
C LEU A 10 18.14 6.10 -2.72
N TYR A 11 17.49 7.24 -2.46
CA TYR A 11 17.16 8.18 -3.53
C TYR A 11 18.39 8.90 -4.09
N SER A 12 19.46 9.09 -3.31
CA SER A 12 20.70 9.69 -3.84
C SER A 12 21.48 8.72 -4.72
N GLN A 13 21.51 7.44 -4.36
CA GLN A 13 22.19 6.39 -5.13
C GLN A 13 21.47 6.08 -6.44
N ASN A 14 20.14 6.14 -6.44
CA ASN A 14 19.30 5.86 -7.61
C ASN A 14 18.79 7.16 -8.28
N TYR A 15 19.37 8.33 -7.97
CA TYR A 15 18.83 9.62 -8.42
C TYR A 15 18.72 9.72 -9.94
N GLN A 16 19.68 9.13 -10.67
CA GLN A 16 19.71 9.12 -12.13
C GLN A 16 18.69 8.16 -12.76
N ASP A 17 18.07 7.27 -11.97
CA ASP A 17 17.04 6.36 -12.46
C ASP A 17 15.65 7.02 -12.53
N PHE A 18 15.51 8.20 -11.90
CA PHE A 18 14.29 9.00 -11.94
C PHE A 18 14.27 9.90 -13.17
N SER A 19 13.06 10.20 -13.67
CA SER A 19 12.87 11.24 -14.70
C SER A 19 13.36 12.61 -14.22
N GLN A 20 13.46 13.58 -15.14
CA GLN A 20 13.85 14.94 -14.77
C GLN A 20 12.84 15.56 -13.79
N GLU A 21 11.55 15.29 -14.00
CA GLU A 21 10.44 15.69 -13.14
C GLU A 21 10.54 15.01 -11.76
N GLY A 22 10.84 13.71 -11.75
CA GLY A 22 11.08 12.93 -10.53
C GLY A 22 12.24 13.47 -9.71
N GLN A 23 13.35 13.80 -10.35
CA GLN A 23 14.53 14.40 -9.71
C GLN A 23 14.19 15.75 -9.05
N GLN A 24 13.51 16.64 -9.78
CA GLN A 24 13.06 17.94 -9.24
C GLN A 24 12.11 17.76 -8.06
N TRP A 25 11.17 16.82 -8.17
CA TRP A 25 10.22 16.51 -7.11
C TRP A 25 10.91 15.96 -5.87
N ILE A 26 11.85 15.01 -6.01
CA ILE A 26 12.62 14.43 -4.90
C ILE A 26 13.34 15.53 -4.11
N ASP A 27 14.02 16.45 -4.79
CA ASP A 27 14.77 17.51 -4.13
C ASP A 27 13.85 18.51 -3.43
N ALA A 28 12.75 18.88 -4.08
CA ALA A 28 11.74 19.76 -3.51
C ALA A 28 11.10 19.16 -2.25
N VAL A 29 10.73 17.88 -2.31
CA VAL A 29 10.14 17.13 -1.19
C VAL A 29 11.12 17.01 -0.04
N ARG A 30 12.36 16.60 -0.30
CA ARG A 30 13.40 16.47 0.74
C ARG A 30 13.58 17.80 1.48
N LYS A 31 13.65 18.91 0.75
CA LYS A 31 13.73 20.24 1.35
C LYS A 31 12.48 20.57 2.16
N CYS A 32 11.28 20.34 1.63
CA CYS A 32 10.02 20.60 2.32
C CYS A 32 9.91 19.82 3.64
N LEU A 33 10.24 18.52 3.63
CA LEU A 33 10.25 17.66 4.82
C LEU A 33 11.24 18.15 5.88
N GLN A 34 12.45 18.54 5.47
CA GLN A 34 13.46 19.10 6.38
C GLN A 34 12.99 20.42 7.01
N VAL A 35 12.44 21.34 6.19
CA VAL A 35 11.94 22.63 6.66
C VAL A 35 10.79 22.46 7.66
N SER A 36 9.90 21.49 7.42
CA SER A 36 8.78 21.17 8.31
C SER A 36 9.22 20.77 9.73
N LEU A 37 10.46 20.27 9.88
CA LEU A 37 11.02 19.88 11.17
C LEU A 37 11.80 21.00 11.88
N VAL A 38 12.13 22.11 11.21
CA VAL A 38 12.99 23.17 11.76
C VAL A 38 12.46 23.72 13.10
N GLN A 39 11.15 23.86 13.25
CA GLN A 39 10.55 24.34 14.50
C GLN A 39 10.84 23.42 15.68
N THR A 40 10.94 22.11 15.44
CA THR A 40 11.23 21.11 16.48
C THR A 40 12.67 21.15 17.00
N LEU A 41 13.56 21.84 16.27
CA LEU A 41 14.98 21.99 16.60
C LEU A 41 15.28 23.31 17.34
N ARG A 42 14.27 24.16 17.56
CA ARG A 42 14.46 25.47 18.21
C ARG A 42 14.71 25.29 19.71
N PRO A 43 15.77 25.88 20.27
CA PRO A 43 16.17 25.66 21.67
C PRO A 43 15.15 26.21 22.69
N TYR A 44 14.27 27.10 22.25
CA TYR A 44 13.24 27.73 23.07
C TYR A 44 11.86 27.05 22.97
N LEU A 45 11.73 25.99 22.17
CA LEU A 45 10.52 25.17 22.10
C LEU A 45 10.85 23.76 22.60
N SER A 46 9.94 23.16 23.37
CA SER A 46 10.10 21.79 23.86
C SER A 46 9.12 20.88 23.13
N PHE A 47 9.65 19.83 22.50
CA PHE A 47 8.86 18.81 21.82
C PHE A 47 9.24 17.44 22.36
N THR A 48 8.25 16.58 22.57
CA THR A 48 8.52 15.18 22.90
C THR A 48 8.93 14.41 21.64
N CYS A 49 9.60 13.27 21.78
CA CYS A 49 9.85 12.37 20.64
C CYS A 49 8.57 11.98 19.90
N LYS A 50 7.44 11.89 20.61
CA LYS A 50 6.12 11.61 20.02
C LYS A 50 5.64 12.76 19.16
N ASP A 51 5.84 14.01 19.60
CA ASP A 51 5.49 15.19 18.82
C ASP A 51 6.33 15.30 17.55
N VAL A 52 7.65 15.13 17.68
CA VAL A 52 8.56 15.17 16.53
C VAL A 52 8.20 14.07 15.52
N LYS A 53 7.94 12.84 16.00
CA LYS A 53 7.49 11.73 15.14
C LYS A 53 6.20 12.09 14.40
N ARG A 54 5.20 12.62 15.10
CA ARG A 54 3.93 13.05 14.50
C ARG A 54 4.15 14.12 13.43
N ILE A 55 4.85 15.21 13.76
CA ILE A 55 5.13 16.31 12.82
C ILE A 55 5.85 15.79 11.57
N ALA A 56 6.84 14.90 11.74
CA ALA A 56 7.54 14.29 10.62
C ALA A 56 6.58 13.54 9.69
N PHE A 57 5.76 12.62 10.21
CA PHE A 57 4.83 11.85 9.38
C PHE A 57 3.72 12.73 8.77
N ASP A 58 3.15 13.67 9.53
CA ASP A 58 2.09 14.56 9.07
C ASP A 58 2.56 15.51 7.95
N SER A 59 3.87 15.79 7.86
CA SER A 59 4.43 16.64 6.79
C SER A 59 4.55 15.96 5.43
N HIS A 60 4.43 14.62 5.34
CA HIS A 60 4.68 13.90 4.07
C HIS A 60 3.66 14.26 3.00
N THR A 61 2.36 14.08 3.27
CA THR A 61 1.29 14.37 2.31
C THR A 61 1.37 15.80 1.74
N PRO A 62 1.40 16.88 2.55
CA PRO A 62 1.49 18.23 2.01
C PRO A 62 2.79 18.46 1.23
N CYS A 63 3.92 17.93 1.69
CA CYS A 63 5.18 18.05 0.95
C CYS A 63 5.19 17.26 -0.36
N TYR A 64 4.49 16.13 -0.47
CA TYR A 64 4.42 15.36 -1.72
C TYR A 64 3.53 16.03 -2.76
N VAL A 65 2.40 16.60 -2.31
CA VAL A 65 1.44 17.27 -3.20
C VAL A 65 1.95 18.63 -3.64
N LYS A 66 2.50 19.42 -2.72
CA LYS A 66 2.92 20.80 -2.98
C LYS A 66 4.20 21.16 -2.21
N PRO A 67 5.35 20.57 -2.57
CA PRO A 67 6.63 20.83 -1.90
C PRO A 67 7.08 22.29 -2.03
N ILE A 68 6.70 22.98 -3.12
CA ILE A 68 7.01 24.39 -3.37
C ILE A 68 5.69 25.14 -3.58
N PRO A 69 5.29 26.05 -2.66
CA PRO A 69 4.05 26.80 -2.77
C PRO A 69 3.90 27.58 -4.08
N GLU A 70 5.00 28.08 -4.63
CA GLU A 70 5.06 28.90 -5.84
C GLU A 70 5.19 28.08 -7.14
N SER A 71 5.39 26.77 -7.06
CA SER A 71 5.61 25.90 -8.23
C SER A 71 4.70 24.66 -8.18
N PRO A 72 3.38 24.83 -8.44
CA PRO A 72 2.41 23.73 -8.36
C PRO A 72 2.64 22.63 -9.41
N SER A 73 3.46 22.88 -10.43
CA SER A 73 3.89 21.87 -11.40
C SER A 73 4.80 20.82 -10.78
N ILE A 74 5.51 21.12 -9.69
CA ILE A 74 6.31 20.14 -8.96
C ILE A 74 5.39 19.48 -7.94
N SER A 75 4.80 18.35 -8.32
CA SER A 75 3.80 17.63 -7.53
C SER A 75 3.88 16.14 -7.80
N VAL A 76 3.53 15.33 -6.81
CA VAL A 76 3.41 13.87 -6.98
C VAL A 76 2.40 13.50 -8.08
N CYS A 77 1.40 14.34 -8.36
CA CYS A 77 0.42 14.11 -9.42
C CYS A 77 0.98 14.28 -10.84
N ASN A 78 2.13 14.95 -10.97
CA ASN A 78 2.78 15.24 -12.25
C ASN A 78 3.99 14.34 -12.49
N LEU A 79 4.20 13.34 -11.63
CA LEU A 79 5.22 12.32 -11.83
C LEU A 79 4.76 11.28 -12.85
N ASP A 80 5.73 10.78 -13.60
CA ASP A 80 5.54 9.56 -14.34
C ASP A 80 5.26 8.38 -13.39
N ALA A 81 4.49 7.41 -13.89
CA ALA A 81 4.07 6.28 -13.09
C ALA A 81 5.24 5.48 -12.49
N SER A 82 6.32 5.31 -13.25
CA SER A 82 7.50 4.58 -12.79
C SER A 82 8.14 5.26 -11.57
N ASP A 83 8.35 6.57 -11.63
CA ASP A 83 8.95 7.34 -10.54
C ASP A 83 8.10 7.28 -9.27
N TYR A 84 6.78 7.45 -9.42
CA TYR A 84 5.84 7.32 -8.32
C TYR A 84 5.93 5.94 -7.66
N PHE A 85 5.88 4.87 -8.46
CA PHE A 85 5.91 3.52 -7.92
C PHE A 85 7.24 3.21 -7.24
N SER A 86 8.37 3.66 -7.78
CA SER A 86 9.67 3.51 -7.12
C SER A 86 9.68 4.17 -5.74
N VAL A 87 9.11 5.37 -5.60
CA VAL A 87 9.01 6.06 -4.29
C VAL A 87 8.04 5.34 -3.37
N PHE A 88 6.83 5.04 -3.83
CA PHE A 88 5.79 4.40 -3.03
C PHE A 88 6.25 3.06 -2.46
N TRP A 89 6.78 2.19 -3.32
CA TRP A 89 7.14 0.82 -2.95
C TRP A 89 8.41 0.76 -2.08
N THR A 90 9.39 1.62 -2.33
CA THR A 90 10.58 1.74 -1.47
C THR A 90 10.22 2.18 -0.04
N ILE A 91 9.30 3.15 0.09
CA ILE A 91 8.81 3.58 1.40
C ILE A 91 7.99 2.46 2.04
N GLN A 92 7.08 1.86 1.27
CA GLN A 92 6.17 0.84 1.77
C GLN A 92 6.90 -0.39 2.30
N SER A 93 7.87 -0.92 1.54
CA SER A 93 8.66 -2.09 1.94
C SER A 93 9.41 -1.86 3.25
N SER A 94 9.95 -0.65 3.41
CA SER A 94 10.66 -0.24 4.62
C SER A 94 9.75 0.01 5.82
N LEU A 95 8.47 0.33 5.59
CA LEU A 95 7.50 0.68 6.63
C LEU A 95 6.61 -0.49 7.07
N LYS A 96 6.53 -1.58 6.30
CA LYS A 96 5.76 -2.80 6.63
C LYS A 96 6.06 -3.38 8.02
N THR A 97 7.24 -3.11 8.57
CA THR A 97 7.67 -3.57 9.89
C THR A 97 7.36 -2.58 11.03
N SER A 98 6.74 -1.43 10.73
CA SER A 98 6.68 -0.30 11.64
C SER A 98 5.25 0.19 11.93
N THR A 99 4.97 0.39 13.22
CA THR A 99 3.84 1.08 13.90
C THR A 99 2.68 1.70 13.09
N ASP A 100 1.48 1.78 13.68
CA ASP A 100 0.26 2.40 13.12
C ASP A 100 0.42 3.76 12.40
N SER A 101 1.37 4.62 12.81
CA SER A 101 1.65 5.90 12.14
C SER A 101 2.16 5.74 10.70
N SER A 102 2.89 4.66 10.44
CA SER A 102 3.47 4.36 9.14
C SER A 102 2.38 3.91 8.15
N LEU A 103 1.43 3.10 8.62
CA LEU A 103 0.26 2.69 7.84
C LEU A 103 -0.57 3.90 7.40
N ARG A 104 -0.78 4.87 8.30
CA ARG A 104 -1.48 6.13 7.96
C ARG A 104 -0.75 6.93 6.87
N THR A 105 0.58 6.95 6.89
CA THR A 105 1.38 7.68 5.91
C THR A 105 1.33 7.02 4.53
N ILE A 106 1.56 5.70 4.47
CA ILE A 106 1.46 4.92 3.22
C ILE A 106 0.06 5.06 2.64
N ARG A 107 -0.97 4.95 3.48
CA ARG A 107 -2.35 5.15 3.06
C ARG A 107 -2.57 6.56 2.53
N SER A 108 -2.13 7.59 3.23
CA SER A 108 -2.33 8.98 2.77
C SER A 108 -1.64 9.24 1.43
N MET A 109 -0.45 8.67 1.21
CA MET A 109 0.24 8.71 -0.07
C MET A 109 -0.57 8.00 -1.16
N PHE A 110 -1.14 6.83 -0.85
CA PHE A 110 -1.99 6.09 -1.76
C PHE A 110 -3.33 6.78 -2.07
N GLU A 111 -3.98 7.41 -1.09
CA GLU A 111 -5.20 8.20 -1.31
C GLU A 111 -4.91 9.44 -2.17
N THR A 112 -3.72 10.03 -2.01
CA THR A 112 -3.25 11.12 -2.87
C THR A 112 -3.11 10.63 -4.31
N LEU A 113 -2.59 9.43 -4.54
CA LEU A 113 -2.53 8.80 -5.87
C LEU A 113 -3.92 8.67 -6.51
N LYS A 114 -4.93 8.20 -5.76
CA LYS A 114 -6.31 8.10 -6.28
C LYS A 114 -6.86 9.45 -6.72
N GLN A 115 -6.45 10.54 -6.08
CA GLN A 115 -6.86 11.89 -6.47
C GLN A 115 -6.12 12.40 -7.73
N CYS A 116 -4.93 11.87 -8.02
CA CYS A 116 -4.13 12.21 -9.21
C CYS A 116 -4.48 11.36 -10.45
N THR A 117 -5.66 10.72 -10.50
CA THR A 117 -6.01 9.53 -11.30
C THR A 117 -5.82 9.60 -12.81
N VAL A 118 -5.58 10.77 -13.40
CA VAL A 118 -5.39 10.89 -14.86
C VAL A 118 -4.01 10.38 -15.31
N SER A 119 -2.99 10.43 -14.45
CA SER A 119 -1.59 10.14 -14.83
C SER A 119 -1.20 8.65 -14.72
N PHE A 120 -1.99 7.81 -14.05
CA PHE A 120 -1.57 6.45 -13.64
C PHE A 120 -2.29 5.29 -14.33
N LEU A 121 -3.35 5.57 -15.09
CA LEU A 121 -4.16 4.58 -15.80
C LEU A 121 -3.36 3.58 -16.67
N PRO A 122 -2.26 3.95 -17.35
CA PRO A 122 -1.49 2.98 -18.15
C PRO A 122 -0.87 1.84 -17.33
N SER A 123 -0.68 2.04 -16.03
CA SER A 123 0.11 1.14 -15.18
C SER A 123 -0.65 -0.07 -14.66
N PHE A 124 -1.99 -0.05 -14.74
CA PHE A 124 -2.87 -1.12 -14.29
C PHE A 124 -3.23 -2.13 -15.41
N SER A 125 -2.60 -2.00 -16.58
CA SER A 125 -2.81 -2.93 -17.70
C SER A 125 -2.27 -4.34 -17.42
N PHE A 126 -2.71 -5.32 -18.22
CA PHE A 126 -2.30 -6.72 -18.08
C PHE A 126 -0.79 -6.95 -18.16
N ASP A 127 -0.07 -6.11 -18.91
CA ASP A 127 1.39 -6.13 -19.00
C ASP A 127 2.05 -4.99 -18.21
N GLY A 128 1.24 -4.24 -17.45
CA GLY A 128 1.68 -3.10 -16.67
C GLY A 128 2.62 -3.50 -15.53
N PRO A 129 3.30 -2.55 -14.91
CA PRO A 129 4.15 -2.82 -13.77
C PRO A 129 3.41 -3.18 -12.48
N VAL A 130 2.11 -2.91 -12.42
CA VAL A 130 1.28 -3.14 -11.25
C VAL A 130 0.04 -3.95 -11.64
N ARG A 131 -0.26 -5.01 -10.88
CA ARG A 131 -1.53 -5.74 -10.98
C ARG A 131 -2.47 -5.27 -9.88
N LEU A 132 -3.72 -4.98 -10.26
CA LEU A 132 -4.79 -4.72 -9.31
C LEU A 132 -5.67 -5.96 -9.19
N VAL A 133 -5.84 -6.43 -7.95
CA VAL A 133 -6.77 -7.51 -7.61
C VAL A 133 -7.79 -6.99 -6.60
N LYS A 134 -9.07 -7.17 -6.91
CA LYS A 134 -10.16 -6.88 -5.98
C LYS A 134 -10.67 -8.18 -5.36
N LEU A 135 -10.60 -8.27 -4.04
CA LEU A 135 -11.17 -9.38 -3.27
C LEU A 135 -12.51 -9.00 -2.69
N LYS A 136 -13.50 -9.88 -2.80
CA LYS A 136 -14.73 -9.82 -2.02
C LYS A 136 -14.62 -10.80 -0.85
N LEU A 137 -14.79 -10.30 0.36
CA LEU A 137 -14.67 -11.09 1.58
C LEU A 137 -15.99 -11.11 2.35
N LYS A 138 -16.22 -12.21 3.07
CA LYS A 138 -17.20 -12.28 4.16
C LYS A 138 -16.45 -12.50 5.46
N TYR A 139 -16.72 -11.68 6.46
CA TYR A 139 -16.11 -11.85 7.78
C TYR A 139 -17.17 -11.93 8.89
N LEU A 140 -16.88 -12.78 9.88
CA LEU A 140 -17.74 -13.08 11.02
C LEU A 140 -16.92 -13.01 12.31
N PHE A 141 -17.43 -12.33 13.32
CA PHE A 141 -16.77 -12.25 14.63
C PHE A 141 -17.01 -13.53 15.45
N ILE A 142 -15.96 -14.11 16.04
CA ILE A 142 -16.00 -15.45 16.65
C ILE A 142 -16.09 -15.45 18.20
N PHE A 143 -15.69 -14.38 18.92
CA PHE A 143 -15.58 -14.42 20.40
C PHE A 143 -16.23 -13.24 21.17
N GLY A 144 -17.22 -13.52 22.04
CA GLY A 144 -17.60 -12.80 23.28
C GLY A 144 -17.56 -11.25 23.37
N ARG A 145 -18.72 -10.63 23.66
CA ARG A 145 -19.03 -9.18 23.77
C ARG A 145 -18.51 -8.33 22.60
N ARG A 146 -19.46 -7.83 21.80
CA ARG A 146 -19.29 -6.90 20.67
C ARG A 146 -18.32 -5.77 21.03
N ARG A 147 -17.04 -5.89 20.68
CA ARG A 147 -16.08 -4.81 20.84
C ARG A 147 -16.36 -3.82 19.72
N ARG A 148 -16.64 -2.57 20.08
CA ARG A 148 -16.79 -1.48 19.11
C ARG A 148 -15.40 -1.20 18.53
N SER A 149 -15.06 -1.91 17.46
CA SER A 149 -13.80 -1.74 16.72
C SER A 149 -13.91 -0.48 15.87
N ASN A 150 -12.91 0.41 16.00
CA ASN A 150 -12.86 1.65 15.20
C ASN A 150 -12.42 1.34 13.75
N SER A 151 -12.37 2.35 12.88
CA SER A 151 -11.90 2.17 11.49
C SER A 151 -10.48 1.62 11.39
N ASP A 152 -9.60 2.06 12.27
CA ASP A 152 -8.17 1.74 12.24
C ASP A 152 -7.92 0.27 12.61
N ASP A 153 -8.63 -0.22 13.63
CA ASP A 153 -8.60 -1.62 14.05
C ASP A 153 -9.07 -2.55 12.92
N LYS A 154 -10.15 -2.18 12.22
CA LYS A 154 -10.68 -2.95 11.09
C LYS A 154 -9.67 -3.01 9.95
N MET A 155 -9.10 -1.86 9.60
CA MET A 155 -8.10 -1.76 8.54
C MET A 155 -6.88 -2.62 8.87
N LYS A 156 -6.43 -2.59 10.13
CA LYS A 156 -5.34 -3.43 10.61
C LYS A 156 -5.66 -4.91 10.41
N ILE A 157 -6.83 -5.37 10.84
CA ILE A 157 -7.23 -6.79 10.70
C ILE A 157 -7.27 -7.24 9.23
N LEU A 158 -7.81 -6.40 8.34
CA LEU A 158 -7.92 -6.73 6.92
C LEU A 158 -6.54 -6.70 6.22
N ASN A 159 -5.65 -5.79 6.62
CA ASN A 159 -4.26 -5.80 6.15
C ASN A 159 -3.49 -7.01 6.68
N ASP A 160 -3.63 -7.35 7.97
CA ASP A 160 -3.03 -8.54 8.59
C ASP A 160 -3.50 -9.82 7.85
N PHE A 161 -4.74 -9.84 7.35
CA PHE A 161 -5.26 -10.93 6.50
C PHE A 161 -4.56 -11.02 5.15
N VAL A 162 -4.39 -9.90 4.46
CA VAL A 162 -3.65 -9.89 3.18
C VAL A 162 -2.18 -10.27 3.40
N ASP A 163 -1.56 -9.85 4.49
CA ASP A 163 -0.19 -10.24 4.83
C ASP A 163 -0.08 -11.76 5.10
N SER A 164 -1.05 -12.35 5.82
CA SER A 164 -1.11 -13.80 6.03
C SER A 164 -1.31 -14.57 4.72
N MET A 165 -2.14 -14.06 3.82
CA MET A 165 -2.32 -14.62 2.48
C MET A 165 -1.03 -14.53 1.66
N ALA A 166 -0.36 -13.37 1.68
CA ALA A 166 0.90 -13.15 0.98
C ALA A 166 2.00 -14.11 1.44
N TYR A 167 2.04 -14.40 2.75
CA TYR A 167 2.94 -15.41 3.31
C TYR A 167 2.62 -16.83 2.81
N THR A 168 1.34 -17.19 2.79
CA THR A 168 0.87 -18.51 2.29
C THR A 168 1.15 -18.70 0.79
N LEU A 169 1.07 -17.62 0.01
CA LEU A 169 1.36 -17.61 -1.42
C LEU A 169 2.84 -17.32 -1.74
N HIS A 170 3.72 -17.29 -0.74
CA HIS A 170 5.16 -17.07 -0.92
C HIS A 170 5.52 -15.79 -1.70
N TRP A 171 4.69 -14.75 -1.62
CA TRP A 171 4.86 -13.52 -2.41
C TRP A 171 6.22 -12.87 -2.19
N GLN A 172 6.66 -12.77 -0.93
CA GLN A 172 7.95 -12.19 -0.59
C GLN A 172 9.13 -12.96 -1.17
N GLU A 173 9.08 -14.30 -1.14
CA GLU A 173 10.13 -15.18 -1.66
C GLU A 173 10.18 -15.12 -3.18
N ASN A 174 9.03 -14.92 -3.82
CA ASN A 174 8.86 -14.76 -5.25
C ASN A 174 9.07 -13.31 -5.74
N GLY A 175 9.66 -12.44 -4.91
CA GLY A 175 9.99 -11.06 -5.31
C GLY A 175 8.77 -10.16 -5.50
N VAL A 176 7.60 -10.52 -4.97
CA VAL A 176 6.37 -9.73 -5.10
C VAL A 176 6.26 -8.75 -3.93
N LEU A 177 5.99 -7.49 -4.25
CA LEU A 177 5.49 -6.50 -3.30
C LEU A 177 3.97 -6.44 -3.38
N TRP A 178 3.36 -6.15 -2.23
CA TRP A 178 1.91 -6.00 -2.13
C TRP A 178 1.52 -4.86 -1.19
N PHE A 179 0.40 -4.22 -1.50
CA PHE A 179 -0.28 -3.24 -0.67
C PHE A 179 -1.79 -3.47 -0.76
N SER A 180 -2.48 -3.38 0.38
CA SER A 180 -3.93 -3.55 0.45
C SER A 180 -4.62 -2.27 0.91
N ASP A 181 -5.73 -1.97 0.27
CA ASP A 181 -6.61 -0.86 0.62
C ASP A 181 -8.05 -1.38 0.84
N PRO A 182 -8.41 -1.71 2.09
CA PRO A 182 -9.71 -2.25 2.42
C PRO A 182 -10.82 -1.18 2.40
N GLU A 183 -11.99 -1.54 1.88
CA GLU A 183 -13.19 -0.70 1.99
C GLU A 183 -13.69 -0.69 3.44
N ILE A 184 -13.77 0.51 4.05
CA ILE A 184 -14.18 0.67 5.44
C ILE A 184 -15.62 1.17 5.50
N ASN A 185 -16.56 0.25 5.71
CA ASN A 185 -17.94 0.60 6.00
C ASN A 185 -18.14 0.90 7.51
N SER A 186 -18.76 2.05 7.79
CA SER A 186 -18.94 2.60 9.15
C SER A 186 -19.91 1.77 10.00
N ASN A 187 -20.86 1.08 9.37
CA ASN A 187 -21.84 0.22 10.03
C ASN A 187 -21.43 -1.26 9.92
N ILE A 188 -21.18 -1.91 11.06
CA ILE A 188 -20.89 -3.36 11.12
C ILE A 188 -22.04 -4.11 11.81
N SER A 189 -22.72 -4.94 11.02
CA SER A 189 -23.47 -6.10 11.49
C SER A 189 -22.51 -7.24 11.86
N ALA A 190 -22.95 -8.19 12.69
CA ALA A 190 -22.11 -9.29 13.18
C ALA A 190 -21.46 -10.15 12.07
N SER A 191 -22.10 -10.18 10.89
CA SER A 191 -21.50 -10.60 9.63
C SER A 191 -21.58 -9.45 8.63
N SER A 192 -20.54 -9.25 7.83
CA SER A 192 -20.54 -8.25 6.77
C SER A 192 -19.70 -8.74 5.60
N GLU A 193 -20.07 -8.29 4.41
CA GLU A 193 -19.24 -8.40 3.22
C GLU A 193 -18.45 -7.10 3.06
N THR A 194 -17.22 -7.21 2.59
CA THR A 194 -16.39 -6.05 2.25
C THR A 194 -15.52 -6.36 1.05
N TYR A 195 -14.94 -5.30 0.47
CA TYR A 195 -13.97 -5.40 -0.60
C TYR A 195 -12.58 -4.99 -0.11
N ILE A 196 -11.55 -5.61 -0.67
CA ILE A 196 -10.17 -5.18 -0.52
C ILE A 196 -9.55 -5.06 -1.91
N ASP A 197 -9.00 -3.90 -2.22
CA ASP A 197 -8.15 -3.71 -3.38
C ASP A 197 -6.71 -4.05 -3.00
N ILE A 198 -6.07 -4.92 -3.78
CA ILE A 198 -4.70 -5.39 -3.57
C ILE A 198 -3.87 -5.04 -4.80
N PHE A 199 -2.78 -4.32 -4.56
CA PHE A 199 -1.83 -3.90 -5.56
C PHE A 199 -0.60 -4.79 -5.46
N LEU A 200 -0.22 -5.43 -6.56
CA LEU A 200 0.95 -6.31 -6.65
C LEU A 200 1.95 -5.74 -7.64
N THR A 201 3.24 -5.80 -7.32
CA THR A 201 4.31 -5.36 -8.23
C THR A 201 5.60 -6.16 -8.03
N ASP A 202 6.56 -5.94 -8.92
CA ASP A 202 7.88 -6.53 -8.86
C ASP A 202 8.80 -5.75 -7.92
N ARG A 203 9.26 -6.42 -6.85
CA ARG A 203 10.24 -5.87 -5.90
C ARG A 203 11.54 -5.47 -6.59
N ASN A 204 12.03 -6.28 -7.51
CA ASN A 204 13.30 -6.05 -8.19
C ASN A 204 13.28 -4.79 -9.07
N VAL A 205 12.08 -4.33 -9.46
CA VAL A 205 11.91 -3.13 -10.29
C VAL A 205 11.70 -1.89 -9.44
N TYR A 206 10.81 -1.96 -8.43
CA TYR A 206 10.31 -0.76 -7.75
C TYR A 206 10.82 -0.55 -6.33
N ASP A 207 11.39 -1.56 -5.68
CA ASP A 207 12.03 -1.36 -4.38
C ASP A 207 13.50 -0.97 -4.59
N LEU A 208 13.84 0.30 -4.37
CA LEU A 208 15.21 0.77 -4.52
C LEU A 208 16.19 0.09 -3.54
N ASP A 209 15.70 -0.47 -2.43
CA ASP A 209 16.53 -1.19 -1.45
C ASP A 209 16.84 -2.63 -1.90
N ALA A 210 16.02 -3.18 -2.79
CA ALA A 210 16.14 -4.55 -3.29
C ALA A 210 16.40 -4.63 -4.81
N LYS A 211 16.47 -3.49 -5.49
CA LYS A 211 16.71 -3.38 -6.93
C LYS A 211 17.98 -4.14 -7.33
N ASN A 212 17.85 -5.00 -8.33
CA ASN A 212 18.91 -5.88 -8.85
C ASN A 212 19.51 -6.88 -7.85
N THR A 213 18.90 -7.08 -6.69
CA THR A 213 19.38 -8.04 -5.67
C THR A 213 18.38 -9.17 -5.42
N THR A 214 17.17 -9.08 -5.97
CA THR A 214 16.11 -10.07 -5.81
C THR A 214 15.71 -10.70 -7.13
N VAL A 215 15.15 -11.91 -7.08
CA VAL A 215 14.60 -12.58 -8.27
C VAL A 215 13.44 -11.75 -8.81
N PRO A 216 13.42 -11.44 -10.13
CA PRO A 216 12.27 -10.78 -10.75
C PRO A 216 11.01 -11.60 -10.54
N SER A 217 9.92 -10.90 -10.20
CA SER A 217 8.65 -11.55 -9.93
C SER A 217 7.96 -11.99 -11.23
N ASN A 218 7.26 -13.12 -11.17
CA ASN A 218 6.31 -13.50 -12.22
C ASN A 218 4.88 -13.26 -11.73
N LEU A 219 4.40 -12.03 -11.92
CA LEU A 219 3.06 -11.63 -11.46
C LEU A 219 1.94 -12.47 -12.09
N ASN A 220 2.14 -13.02 -13.30
CA ASN A 220 1.13 -13.89 -13.92
C ASN A 220 0.98 -15.22 -13.18
N THR A 221 2.10 -15.80 -12.73
CA THR A 221 2.09 -16.99 -11.86
C THR A 221 1.41 -16.68 -10.52
N THR A 222 1.77 -15.56 -9.90
CA THR A 222 1.16 -15.10 -8.63
C THR A 222 -0.36 -14.96 -8.74
N ILE A 223 -0.85 -14.36 -9.84
CA ILE A 223 -2.28 -14.22 -10.11
C ILE A 223 -2.96 -15.59 -10.34
N ASN A 224 -2.32 -16.50 -11.08
CA ASN A 224 -2.87 -17.83 -11.31
C ASN A 224 -2.98 -18.66 -10.03
N GLU A 225 -2.00 -18.56 -9.13
CA GLU A 225 -2.05 -19.21 -7.81
C GLU A 225 -3.17 -18.62 -6.95
N LEU A 226 -3.31 -17.30 -6.90
CA LEU A 226 -4.40 -16.63 -6.19
C LEU A 226 -5.77 -17.07 -6.70
N LYS A 227 -5.95 -17.14 -8.03
CA LYS A 227 -7.19 -17.65 -8.65
C LYS A 227 -7.49 -19.07 -8.19
N LYS A 228 -6.50 -19.98 -8.26
CA LYS A 228 -6.65 -21.37 -7.83
C LYS A 228 -7.06 -21.45 -6.36
N MET A 229 -6.35 -20.75 -5.48
CA MET A 229 -6.62 -20.81 -4.04
C MET A 229 -7.94 -20.13 -3.65
N THR A 230 -8.39 -19.13 -4.42
CA THR A 230 -9.74 -18.57 -4.28
C THR A 230 -10.80 -19.64 -4.56
N GLN A 231 -10.64 -20.42 -5.63
CA GLN A 231 -11.60 -21.47 -6.01
C GLN A 231 -11.68 -22.59 -4.97
N THR A 232 -10.54 -23.02 -4.44
CA THR A 232 -10.47 -24.11 -3.45
C THR A 232 -10.87 -23.67 -2.05
N GLY A 233 -10.79 -22.37 -1.75
CA GLY A 233 -11.07 -21.83 -0.41
C GLY A 233 -9.91 -22.00 0.57
N ASP A 234 -8.71 -22.31 0.08
CA ASP A 234 -7.53 -22.62 0.89
C ASP A 234 -6.97 -21.39 1.65
N LEU A 235 -7.40 -20.18 1.26
CA LEU A 235 -7.00 -18.92 1.87
C LEU A 235 -7.99 -18.42 2.94
N ASN A 236 -9.03 -19.19 3.24
CA ASN A 236 -9.95 -18.89 4.32
C ASN A 236 -9.25 -19.08 5.68
N GLY A 237 -9.51 -18.23 6.66
CA GLY A 237 -8.80 -18.30 7.92
C GLY A 237 -9.39 -17.45 9.04
N ASN A 238 -8.76 -17.54 10.21
CA ASN A 238 -9.17 -16.80 11.40
C ASN A 238 -8.07 -15.79 11.80
N ILE A 239 -8.39 -14.50 11.86
CA ILE A 239 -7.45 -13.43 12.22
C ILE A 239 -8.12 -12.45 13.17
N GLY A 240 -7.42 -12.08 14.26
CA GLY A 240 -7.89 -11.06 15.19
C GLY A 240 -9.25 -11.36 15.83
N GLY A 241 -9.63 -12.64 15.95
CA GLY A 241 -10.95 -13.06 16.44
C GLY A 241 -12.08 -13.01 15.41
N PHE A 242 -11.76 -12.82 14.13
CA PHE A 242 -12.68 -12.89 13.00
C PHE A 242 -12.40 -14.12 12.14
N SER A 243 -13.45 -14.77 11.66
CA SER A 243 -13.39 -15.76 10.60
C SER A 243 -13.60 -15.04 9.28
N ILE A 244 -12.65 -15.16 8.36
CA ILE A 244 -12.65 -14.47 7.08
C ILE A 244 -12.71 -15.54 5.98
N LYS A 245 -13.68 -15.39 5.09
CA LYS A 245 -13.82 -16.20 3.88
C LYS A 245 -13.71 -15.31 2.66
N ILE A 246 -12.92 -15.73 1.67
CA ILE A 246 -12.90 -15.10 0.36
C ILE A 246 -14.09 -15.63 -0.43
N LEU A 247 -14.94 -14.72 -0.92
CA LEU A 247 -16.08 -15.05 -1.77
C LEU A 247 -15.71 -15.03 -3.25
N SER A 248 -14.89 -14.05 -3.66
CA SER A 248 -14.42 -13.93 -5.03
C SER A 248 -13.13 -13.11 -5.13
N SER A 249 -12.42 -13.29 -6.24
CA SER A 249 -11.28 -12.48 -6.65
C SER A 249 -11.44 -12.03 -8.11
N GLN A 250 -11.12 -10.77 -8.36
CA GLN A 250 -11.19 -10.13 -9.67
C GLN A 250 -9.84 -9.50 -10.01
N GLY A 251 -9.33 -9.73 -11.21
CA GLY A 251 -8.18 -8.99 -11.73
C GLY A 251 -8.71 -7.80 -12.53
N CYS A 252 -8.27 -6.59 -12.19
CA CYS A 252 -8.74 -5.35 -12.80
C CYS A 252 -7.70 -4.83 -13.81
N LEU A 253 -8.17 -4.32 -14.95
CA LEU A 253 -7.33 -3.67 -15.97
C LEU A 253 -7.36 -2.14 -15.89
N ASP A 254 -8.23 -1.60 -15.04
CA ASP A 254 -8.37 -0.18 -14.74
C ASP A 254 -8.62 0.03 -13.25
N ALA A 255 -8.44 1.27 -12.77
CA ALA A 255 -8.54 1.62 -11.36
C ALA A 255 -9.97 1.50 -10.80
N SER A 256 -11.01 1.65 -11.63
CA SER A 256 -12.41 1.44 -11.26
C SER A 256 -12.80 -0.04 -11.20
N CYS A 257 -11.98 -0.91 -11.79
CA CYS A 257 -12.27 -2.33 -12.01
C CYS A 257 -13.53 -2.56 -12.87
N ASP A 258 -13.77 -1.68 -13.84
CA ASP A 258 -14.87 -1.83 -14.80
C ASP A 258 -14.53 -2.86 -15.89
N THR A 259 -13.23 -2.98 -16.20
CA THR A 259 -12.66 -3.93 -17.16
C THR A 259 -11.90 -5.01 -16.40
N LEU A 260 -12.33 -6.26 -16.58
CA LEU A 260 -11.78 -7.39 -15.86
C LEU A 260 -10.84 -8.22 -16.73
N LEU A 261 -9.68 -8.54 -16.16
CA LEU A 261 -8.77 -9.57 -16.65
C LEU A 261 -9.31 -10.97 -16.32
N PHE A 262 -9.81 -11.14 -15.10
CA PHE A 262 -10.43 -12.38 -14.65
C PHE A 262 -11.46 -12.10 -13.56
N ASN A 263 -12.39 -13.03 -13.40
CA ASN A 263 -13.33 -13.06 -12.29
C ASN A 263 -13.49 -14.50 -11.83
N VAL A 264 -13.23 -14.76 -10.55
CA VAL A 264 -13.25 -16.09 -9.96
C VAL A 264 -14.05 -16.04 -8.67
N THR A 265 -15.01 -16.95 -8.53
CA THR A 265 -15.76 -17.16 -7.29
C THR A 265 -15.25 -18.39 -6.57
N ALA A 266 -15.28 -18.36 -5.24
CA ALA A 266 -14.98 -19.54 -4.43
C ALA A 266 -16.02 -20.65 -4.69
N ASN A 267 -15.59 -21.90 -4.65
CA ASN A 267 -16.53 -23.02 -4.70
C ASN A 267 -17.27 -23.11 -3.35
N ASP A 268 -18.61 -23.17 -3.38
CA ASP A 268 -19.50 -23.22 -2.21
C ASP A 268 -19.42 -24.54 -1.39
N ASN A 269 -18.27 -25.22 -1.34
CA ASN A 269 -18.13 -26.53 -0.72
C ASN A 269 -17.91 -26.48 0.81
N GLY A 270 -18.24 -25.38 1.49
CA GLY A 270 -17.98 -25.25 2.93
C GLY A 270 -19.04 -24.46 3.68
N MET A 271 -20.09 -25.16 4.11
CA MET A 271 -21.05 -24.70 5.13
C MET A 271 -20.31 -23.99 6.27
N LEU A 272 -20.83 -22.84 6.67
CA LEU A 272 -20.54 -22.27 7.99
C LEU A 272 -21.15 -23.22 9.03
N LEU A 273 -20.35 -24.11 9.59
CA LEU A 273 -20.65 -24.77 10.86
C LEU A 273 -20.11 -23.92 12.01
#